data_AF-A0A2V7HFK6-F1
#
_entry.id   AF-A0A2V7HFK6-F1
#
_cell.length_a   1.000
_cell.length_b   1.000
_cell.length_c   1.000
_cell.angle_alpha   90.00
_cell.angle_beta   90.00
_cell.angle_gamma   90.00
#
_symmetry.space_group_name_H-M   'P 1'
#
loop_
_entity.id
_entity.type
_entity.pdbx_description
1 polymer ?
#
loop_
_entity_poly.entity_id
_entity_poly.type
_entity_poly.pdbx_seq_one_letter_code
_entity_poly.pdbx_strand_id
1 'polypeptide(L)' 'MGKSQPRSENRNVRDVMIKDVVSIDPSASLTDAARKMDDANVGMLPVVEDG' A
#
# COMPACT_ATOMS: atom_id res chain seq x y z
N MET A 1 -9.73 -21.08 -33.14
CA MET A 1 -8.65 -20.07 -33.28
C MET A 1 -8.71 -19.14 -32.06
N GLY A 2 -8.20 -19.57 -30.90
CA GLY A 2 -8.18 -18.75 -29.70
C GLY A 2 -7.01 -17.77 -29.79
N LYS A 3 -7.27 -16.46 -29.78
CA LYS A 3 -6.19 -15.48 -29.73
C LYS A 3 -5.52 -15.60 -28.36
N SER A 4 -4.27 -16.07 -28.33
CA SER A 4 -3.41 -15.93 -27.17
C SER A 4 -3.28 -14.45 -26.87
N GLN A 5 -3.68 -14.03 -25.66
CA GLN A 5 -3.44 -12.66 -25.24
C GLN A 5 -1.93 -12.40 -25.27
N PRO A 6 -1.47 -11.25 -25.80
CA PRO A 6 -0.04 -10.92 -25.76
C PRO A 6 0.42 -10.87 -24.30
N ARG A 7 1.51 -11.59 -24.00
CA ARG A 7 2.20 -11.56 -22.71
C ARG A 7 2.52 -10.09 -22.43
N SER A 8 1.83 -9.49 -21.46
CA SER A 8 1.88 -8.05 -21.16
C SER A 8 3.30 -7.53 -21.25
N GLU A 9 3.56 -6.65 -22.23
CA GLU A 9 4.84 -5.97 -22.35
C GLU A 9 5.15 -5.18 -21.09
N ASN A 10 6.41 -5.25 -20.68
CA ASN A 10 7.18 -4.43 -19.72
C ASN A 10 6.42 -3.48 -18.75
N ARG A 11 5.44 -3.97 -17.99
CA ARG A 11 4.76 -3.18 -16.95
C ARG A 11 5.62 -3.23 -15.67
N ASN A 12 6.12 -2.08 -15.24
CA ASN A 12 6.95 -1.98 -14.04
C ASN A 12 6.07 -1.81 -12.80
N VAL A 13 6.55 -2.24 -11.63
CA VAL A 13 5.86 -2.05 -10.35
C VAL A 13 5.53 -0.57 -10.11
N ARG A 14 6.44 0.33 -10.49
CA ARG A 14 6.26 1.79 -10.37
C ARG A 14 5.05 2.33 -11.14
N ASP A 15 4.55 1.60 -12.14
CA ASP A 15 3.44 2.02 -12.99
C ASP A 15 2.08 1.71 -12.34
N VAL A 16 2.04 0.84 -11.32
CA VAL A 16 0.82 0.39 -10.65
C VAL A 16 0.81 0.64 -9.14
N MET A 17 1.96 0.97 -8.54
CA MET A 17 2.05 1.21 -7.10
C MET A 17 1.32 2.49 -6.68
N ILE A 18 0.68 2.45 -5.52
CA ILE A 18 0.21 3.65 -4.83
C ILE A 18 1.43 4.35 -4.23
N LYS A 19 1.60 5.64 -4.54
CA LYS A 19 2.77 6.42 -4.11
C LYS A 19 2.55 7.09 -2.75
N ASP A 20 1.35 7.57 -2.50
CA ASP A 20 0.96 8.18 -1.24
C ASP A 20 0.33 7.10 -0.36
N VAL A 21 1.12 6.57 0.57
CA VAL A 21 0.74 5.44 1.41
C VAL A 21 0.40 5.91 2.81
N VAL A 22 -0.70 5.39 3.36
CA VAL A 22 -1.04 5.60 4.76
C VAL A 22 -0.07 4.76 5.61
N SER A 23 0.87 5.41 6.28
CA SER A 23 1.85 4.81 7.19
C SER A 23 1.60 5.22 8.64
N ILE A 24 2.37 4.68 9.59
CA ILE A 24 2.35 5.12 10.99
C ILE A 24 3.76 5.26 11.55
N ASP A 25 3.93 6.20 12.48
CA ASP A 25 5.19 6.42 13.19
C ASP A 25 5.51 5.25 14.14
N PRO A 26 6.79 4.83 14.28
CA PRO A 26 7.18 3.73 15.17
C PRO A 26 6.89 3.97 16.65
N SER A 27 6.76 5.22 17.08
CA SER A 27 6.44 5.61 18.46
C SER A 27 4.94 5.69 18.75
N ALA A 28 4.08 5.56 17.73
CA ALA A 28 2.64 5.63 17.90
C ALA A 28 2.09 4.49 18.77
N SER A 29 1.03 4.78 19.53
CA SER A 29 0.41 3.75 20.38
C SER A 29 -0.40 2.75 19.54
N LEU A 30 -0.65 1.57 20.12
CA LEU A 30 -1.52 0.56 19.49
C LEU A 30 -2.93 1.12 19.22
N THR A 31 -3.45 1.96 20.12
CA THR A 31 -4.75 2.61 19.96
C THR A 31 -4.77 3.54 18.75
N ASP A 32 -3.70 4.32 18.54
CA ASP A 32 -3.57 5.21 17.39
C ASP A 32 -3.47 4.41 16.09
N ALA A 33 -2.74 3.29 16.11
CA ALA A 33 -2.67 2.37 14.98
C ALA A 33 -4.06 1.79 14.63
N ALA A 34 -4.80 1.32 15.62
CA ALA A 34 -6.14 0.76 15.41
C ALA A 34 -7.12 1.79 14.86
N ARG A 35 -7.11 3.02 15.41
CA ARG A 35 -7.93 4.13 14.90
C ARG A 35 -7.57 4.49 13.46
N LYS A 36 -6.27 4.62 13.16
CA LYS A 36 -5.81 4.95 11.80
C LYS A 36 -6.14 3.85 10.78
N MET A 37 -6.11 2.58 11.20
CA MET A 37 -6.59 1.44 10.39
C MET A 37 -8.09 1.54 10.08
N ASP A 38 -8.91 1.84 11.10
CA ASP A 38 -10.37 2.01 10.94
C ASP A 38 -10.72 3.22 10.06
N ASP A 39 -10.14 4.39 10.35
CA ASP A 39 -10.36 5.63 9.62
C ASP A 39 -9.98 5.53 8.13
N ALA A 40 -8.86 4.85 7.83
CA ALA A 40 -8.40 4.62 6.46
C ALA A 40 -9.03 3.38 5.80
N ASN A 41 -9.81 2.59 6.55
CA ASN A 41 -10.40 1.32 6.13
C ASN A 41 -9.35 0.33 5.56
N VAL A 42 -8.24 0.15 6.30
CA VAL A 42 -7.14 -0.75 5.94
C VAL A 42 -6.86 -1.74 7.07
N GLY A 43 -6.48 -2.97 6.70
CA GLY A 43 -6.12 -4.02 7.66
C GLY A 43 -4.65 -4.01 8.08
N MET A 44 -3.83 -3.11 7.52
CA MET A 44 -2.40 -3.02 7.83
C MET A 44 -1.88 -1.61 7.59
N LEU A 45 -0.86 -1.23 8.37
CA LEU A 45 -0.13 0.03 8.23
C LEU A 45 1.37 -0.26 8.15
N PRO A 46 2.09 0.19 7.10
CA PRO A 46 3.55 0.27 7.13
C PRO A 46 4.02 1.19 8.25
N VAL A 47 5.05 0.77 8.99
CA VAL A 47 5.72 1.61 9.99
C VAL A 47 6.90 2.32 9.32
N VAL A 48 6.97 3.65 9.44
CA VAL A 48 8.00 4.49 8.79
C VAL A 48 8.60 5.45 9.81
N GLU A 49 9.93 5.53 9.84
CA GLU A 49 10.72 6.50 10.62
C GLU A 49 11.17 7.64 9.67
N ASP A 50 11.19 8.89 10.16
CA ASP A 50 11.63 10.10 9.42
C ASP A 50 10.89 10.39 8.09
N GLY A 51 9.56 10.29 8.11
CA GLY A 51 8.68 10.44 6.94
C GLY A 51 8.85 11.71 6.10
#